data_AF-A0AAW0GM15-F1
#
_entry.id   AF-A0AAW0GM15-F1
#
_cell.length_a   1.000
_cell.length_b   1.000
_cell.length_c   1.000
_cell.angle_alpha   90.00
_cell.angle_beta   90.00
_cell.angle_gamma   90.00
#
_symmetry.space_group_name_H-M   'P 1'
#
loop_
_entity.id
_entity.type
_entity.pdbx_description
1 polymer ?
#
loop_
_entity_poly.entity_id
_entity_poly.type
_entity_poly.pdbx_seq_one_letter_code
_entity_poly.pdbx_strand_id
1 'polypeptide(L)'
;MASEEVAAPIPTSIQDGDKQDRKPFSELELSEPTCRALKEMGFTHMTPIQEKSIPPLLAGKDVLGAARTGSGKTLAFLIPAIELLHR
;
A
#
# COMPACT_ATOMS: atom_id res chain seq x y z
N MET A 1 8.94 -22.64 -23.24
CA MET A 1 7.85 -22.37 -22.29
C MET A 1 8.52 -21.77 -21.07
N ALA A 2 8.41 -20.45 -20.90
CA ALA A 2 9.03 -19.76 -19.77
C ALA A 2 8.16 -20.01 -18.54
N SER A 3 8.75 -20.63 -17.52
CA SER A 3 8.11 -20.86 -16.23
C SER A 3 7.82 -19.50 -15.59
N GLU A 4 6.55 -19.22 -15.31
CA GLU A 4 6.15 -18.11 -14.45
C GLU A 4 6.70 -18.37 -13.04
N GLU A 5 7.73 -17.63 -12.68
CA GLU A 5 8.23 -17.54 -11.31
C GLU A 5 7.18 -16.79 -10.48
N VAL A 6 6.25 -17.53 -9.88
CA VAL A 6 5.30 -16.98 -8.92
C VAL A 6 6.12 -16.53 -7.71
N ALA A 7 6.39 -15.21 -7.63
CA ALA A 7 7.12 -14.62 -6.53
C ALA A 7 6.47 -15.04 -5.19
N ALA A 8 7.27 -15.62 -4.30
CA ALA A 8 6.82 -16.07 -2.99
C ALA A 8 6.08 -14.95 -2.23
N PRO A 9 5.05 -15.29 -1.41
CA PRO A 9 4.35 -14.29 -0.61
C PRO A 9 5.34 -13.52 0.26
N ILE A 10 5.29 -12.19 0.17
CA ILE A 10 6.19 -11.29 0.90
C ILE A 10 6.01 -11.56 2.40
N PRO A 11 7.09 -11.85 3.17
CA PRO A 11 7.01 -12.08 4.60
C PRO A 11 6.40 -10.87 5.31
N THR A 12 5.18 -11.01 5.82
CA THR A 12 4.44 -9.93 6.49
C THR A 12 4.85 -9.82 7.96
N SER A 13 6.11 -9.45 8.22
CA SER A 13 6.55 -9.09 9.57
C SER A 13 6.18 -7.65 9.92
N ILE A 14 4.87 -7.34 9.95
CA ILE A 14 4.37 -6.08 10.50
C ILE A 14 4.03 -6.33 11.97
N GLN A 15 4.97 -6.00 12.87
CA GLN A 15 4.82 -6.17 14.31
C GLN A 15 3.66 -5.34 14.88
N ASP A 16 2.94 -5.97 15.80
CA ASP A 16 1.61 -5.64 16.29
C ASP A 16 1.52 -4.32 17.08
N GLY A 17 0.50 -3.55 16.71
CA GLY A 17 -0.03 -2.39 17.41
C GLY A 17 -1.39 -2.12 16.78
N ASP A 18 -2.45 -2.49 17.51
CA ASP A 18 -3.88 -2.53 17.15
C ASP A 18 -4.22 -2.98 15.73
N LYS A 19 -4.58 -4.26 15.60
CA LYS A 19 -5.16 -4.84 14.38
C LYS A 19 -6.63 -4.44 14.16
N GLN A 20 -7.29 -3.77 15.10
CA GLN A 20 -8.76 -3.65 15.14
C GLN A 20 -9.36 -2.44 14.43
N ASP A 21 -8.59 -1.40 14.07
CA ASP A 21 -9.12 -0.16 13.45
C ASP A 21 -8.41 0.28 12.17
N ARG A 22 -7.70 -0.62 11.49
CA ARG A 22 -7.00 -0.26 10.24
C ARG A 22 -7.97 -0.20 9.08
N LYS A 23 -7.95 0.89 8.32
CA LYS A 23 -8.79 1.04 7.12
C LYS A 23 -8.31 0.13 5.97
N PRO A 24 -9.22 -0.57 5.28
CA PRO A 24 -8.86 -1.39 4.13
C PRO A 24 -8.43 -0.53 2.94
N PHE A 25 -7.57 -1.05 2.08
CA PHE A 25 -7.19 -0.37 0.84
C PHE A 25 -8.38 -0.14 -0.11
N SER A 26 -9.46 -0.91 0.04
CA SER A 26 -10.70 -0.77 -0.74
C SER A 26 -11.48 0.52 -0.46
N GLU A 27 -11.16 1.26 0.60
CA GLU A 27 -11.73 2.59 0.83
C GLU A 27 -11.09 3.68 -0.05
N LEU A 28 -9.96 3.38 -0.67
CA LEU A 28 -9.32 4.28 -1.62
C LEU A 28 -9.88 4.05 -3.03
N GLU A 29 -10.10 5.13 -3.76
CA GLU A 29 -10.43 5.07 -5.19
C GLU A 29 -9.16 4.75 -5.99
N LEU A 30 -8.75 3.48 -6.02
CA LEU A 30 -7.61 2.98 -6.78
C LEU A 30 -8.06 2.30 -8.06
N SER A 31 -7.18 2.28 -9.06
CA SER A 31 -7.39 1.52 -10.29
C SER A 31 -7.51 0.01 -10.04
N GLU A 32 -8.25 -0.69 -10.90
CA GLU A 32 -8.43 -2.15 -10.82
C GLU A 32 -7.10 -2.94 -10.79
N PRO A 33 -6.08 -2.60 -11.62
CA PRO A 33 -4.79 -3.29 -11.58
C PRO A 33 -4.11 -3.15 -10.22
N THR A 34 -4.16 -1.97 -9.61
CA THR A 34 -3.58 -1.71 -8.28
C THR A 34 -4.29 -2.51 -7.21
N CYS A 35 -5.63 -2.52 -7.21
CA CYS A 35 -6.43 -3.32 -6.28
C CYS A 35 -6.13 -4.83 -6.39
N ARG A 36 -5.98 -5.34 -7.61
CA ARG A 36 -5.62 -6.73 -7.88
C ARG A 36 -4.23 -7.07 -7.33
N ALA A 37 -3.22 -6.24 -7.64
CA ALA A 37 -1.86 -6.44 -7.18
C ALA A 37 -1.77 -6.43 -5.63
N LEU A 38 -2.45 -5.48 -4.97
CA LEU A 38 -2.50 -5.44 -3.51
C LEU A 38 -3.09 -6.72 -2.92
N LYS A 39 -4.15 -7.26 -3.51
CA LYS A 39 -4.79 -8.50 -3.08
C LYS A 39 -3.88 -9.72 -3.27
N GLU A 40 -3.22 -9.82 -4.44
CA GLU A 40 -2.28 -10.91 -4.75
C GLU A 40 -1.06 -10.90 -3.82
N MET A 41 -0.59 -9.69 -3.44
CA MET A 41 0.49 -9.51 -2.47
C MET A 41 0.04 -9.70 -1.01
N GLY A 42 -1.25 -9.88 -0.75
CA GLY A 42 -1.81 -10.06 0.60
C GLY A 42 -1.97 -8.76 1.41
N PHE A 43 -1.90 -7.59 0.78
CA PHE A 43 -2.13 -6.30 1.44
C PHE A 43 -3.62 -5.94 1.44
N THR A 44 -4.28 -6.15 2.57
CA THR A 44 -5.71 -5.86 2.73
C THR A 44 -6.00 -4.56 3.45
N HIS A 45 -5.17 -4.18 4.43
CA HIS A 45 -5.37 -3.02 5.29
C HIS A 45 -4.15 -2.10 5.31
N MET A 46 -4.41 -0.80 5.37
CA MET A 46 -3.39 0.24 5.46
C MET A 46 -2.73 0.25 6.84
N THR A 47 -1.43 0.55 6.89
CA THR A 47 -0.76 0.94 8.13
C THR A 47 -1.06 2.40 8.47
N PRO A 48 -0.82 2.86 9.71
CA PRO A 48 -1.14 4.24 10.10
C PRO A 48 -0.43 5.32 9.27
N ILE A 49 0.78 5.05 8.74
CA ILE A 49 1.46 6.00 7.84
C ILE A 49 0.82 6.03 6.46
N GLN A 50 0.37 4.88 5.95
CA GLN A 50 -0.30 4.74 4.66
C GLN A 50 -1.66 5.43 4.68
N GLU A 51 -2.47 5.21 5.71
CA GLU A 51 -3.78 5.84 5.86
C GLU A 51 -3.67 7.38 5.88
N LYS A 52 -2.64 7.91 6.54
CA LYS A 52 -2.42 9.36 6.65
C LYS A 52 -1.80 9.98 5.41
N SER A 53 -1.01 9.23 4.63
CA SER A 53 -0.26 9.79 3.50
C SER A 53 -0.89 9.51 2.14
N ILE A 54 -1.54 8.36 1.94
CA ILE A 54 -2.02 7.97 0.60
C ILE A 54 -3.13 8.91 0.09
N PRO A 55 -4.19 9.24 0.87
CA PRO A 55 -5.23 10.16 0.38
C PRO A 55 -4.73 11.54 -0.04
N PRO A 56 -3.90 12.27 0.75
CA PRO A 56 -3.36 13.55 0.30
C PRO A 56 -2.39 13.43 -0.88
N LEU A 57 -1.59 12.35 -0.96
CA LEU A 57 -0.71 12.11 -2.12
C LEU A 57 -1.52 11.86 -3.41
N LEU A 58 -2.59 11.07 -3.35
CA LEU A 58 -3.51 10.87 -4.50
C LEU A 58 -4.23 12.16 -4.91
N ALA A 59 -4.40 13.10 -3.99
CA ALA A 59 -4.91 14.45 -4.27
C ALA A 59 -3.82 15.41 -4.81
N GLY A 60 -2.61 14.93 -5.10
CA GLY A 60 -1.50 15.73 -5.65
C GLY A 60 -0.86 16.69 -4.65
N LYS A 61 -1.04 16.46 -3.34
CA LYS A 61 -0.43 17.30 -2.30
C LYS A 61 0.93 16.76 -1.87
N ASP A 62 1.83 17.66 -1.49
CA ASP A 62 3.09 17.28 -0.88
C ASP A 62 2.88 16.77 0.55
N VAL A 63 3.57 15.68 0.90
CA VAL A 63 3.50 15.04 2.21
C VAL A 63 4.89 14.75 2.74
N LEU A 64 5.18 15.21 3.97
CA LEU A 64 6.37 14.80 4.72
C LEU A 64 5.99 13.71 5.72
N GLY A 65 6.40 12.47 5.44
CA GLY A 65 6.11 11.30 6.29
C GLY A 65 7.34 10.84 7.10
N ALA A 66 7.27 10.91 8.43
CA ALA A 66 8.28 10.35 9.33
C ALA A 66 7.74 9.09 10.04
N ALA A 67 8.36 7.93 9.79
CA ALA A 67 8.04 6.67 10.47
C ALA A 67 9.26 5.76 10.50
N ARG A 68 9.28 4.75 11.39
CA ARG A 68 10.38 3.77 11.49
C ARG A 68 10.41 2.82 10.29
N THR A 69 11.51 2.09 10.12
CA THR A 69 11.59 0.99 9.13
C THR A 69 10.57 -0.09 9.47
N GLY A 70 9.97 -0.73 8.47
CA GLY A 70 8.87 -1.69 8.66
C GLY A 70 7.47 -1.05 8.84
N SER A 71 7.35 0.28 8.95
CA SER A 71 6.04 0.95 9.07
C SER A 71 5.21 0.98 7.78
N GLY A 72 5.73 0.50 6.65
CA GLY A 72 5.00 0.47 5.38
C GLY A 72 5.14 1.72 4.48
N LYS A 73 6.14 2.58 4.73
CA LYS A 73 6.41 3.80 3.93
C LYS A 73 6.61 3.52 2.43
N THR A 74 7.17 2.37 2.07
CA THR A 74 7.39 1.98 0.67
C THR A 74 6.08 1.97 -0.12
N LEU A 75 5.08 1.23 0.35
CA LEU A 75 3.75 1.23 -0.28
C LEU A 75 3.03 2.57 -0.12
N ALA A 76 3.26 3.27 0.99
CA ALA A 76 2.69 4.60 1.24
C ALA A 76 3.08 5.63 0.15
N PHE A 77 4.24 5.45 -0.47
CA PHE A 77 4.72 6.25 -1.61
C PHE A 77 4.40 5.60 -2.97
N LEU A 78 4.64 4.30 -3.13
CA LEU A 78 4.50 3.63 -4.42
C LEU A 78 3.06 3.57 -4.93
N ILE A 79 2.08 3.36 -4.04
CA ILE A 79 0.66 3.29 -4.46
C ILE A 79 0.23 4.62 -5.11
N PRO A 80 0.41 5.79 -4.46
CA PRO A 80 0.13 7.07 -5.12
C PRO A 80 0.96 7.30 -6.39
N ALA A 81 2.25 6.97 -6.37
CA ALA A 81 3.12 7.20 -7.53
C ALA A 81 2.66 6.43 -8.77
N ILE A 82 2.28 5.16 -8.62
CA ILE A 82 1.78 4.33 -9.73
C ILE A 82 0.40 4.83 -10.18
N GLU A 83 -0.49 5.14 -9.24
CA GLU A 83 -1.85 5.59 -9.56
C GLU A 83 -1.84 6.94 -10.30
N LEU A 84 -0.95 7.86 -9.93
CA LEU A 84 -0.79 9.14 -10.61
C LEU A 84 -0.13 9.03 -11.99
N LEU A 85 0.64 7.97 -12.26
CA LEU A 85 1.20 7.69 -13.60
C LEU A 85 0.20 6.98 -14.52
N HIS A 86 -0.72 6.22 -13.92
CA HIS A 86 -1.74 5.47 -14.65
C HIS A 86 -2.94 6.36 -15.07
N ARG A 87 -3.17 7.48 -14.36
CA ARG A 87 -4.21 8.47 -14.66
C ARG A 87 -3.72 9.52 -15.65
#